data_AF-A0A4Q7PJI9-F1
#
_entry.id   AF-A0A4Q7PJI9-F1
#
_cell.length_a   1.000
_cell.length_b   1.000
_cell.length_c   1.000
_cell.angle_alpha   90.00
_cell.angle_beta   90.00
_cell.angle_gamma   90.00
#
_symmetry.space_group_name_H-M   'P 1'
#
loop_
_entity.id
_entity.type
_entity.pdbx_description
1 polymer ?
#
loop_
_entity_poly.entity_id
_entity_poly.type
_entity_poly.pdbx_seq_one_letter_code
_entity_poly.pdbx_strand_id
1 'polypeptide(L)'
;MKKNDKMRLHMLLEEFWNWFGYTKEEYAQMNMQFDPGEFMFPKWEELIKNIKYYISQGTDDEDIIDDILTVMALDNESENVLDDIVENANDEFCLKIIEKGVNHIQHEARWQVAEIILHRKPDNAIRWLDELMLDKDDYVKKRAENAKDLYDEVL
;
A
#
# COMPACT_ATOMS: atom_id res chain seq x y z
N MET A 1 -10.19 -6.36 -18.29
CA MET A 1 -10.66 -6.68 -16.93
C MET A 1 -12.16 -6.99 -16.96
N LYS A 2 -12.64 -8.06 -16.31
CA LYS A 2 -14.08 -8.34 -16.24
C LYS A 2 -14.67 -7.62 -15.03
N LYS A 3 -15.86 -7.03 -15.18
CA LYS A 3 -16.61 -6.35 -14.11
C LYS A 3 -16.71 -7.18 -12.81
N ASN A 4 -16.75 -8.51 -12.93
CA ASN A 4 -16.88 -9.44 -11.81
C ASN A 4 -15.64 -9.49 -10.91
N ASP A 5 -14.44 -9.30 -11.47
CA ASP A 5 -13.21 -9.33 -10.68
C ASP A 5 -13.13 -8.06 -9.83
N LYS A 6 -13.42 -6.88 -10.43
CA LYS A 6 -13.45 -5.57 -9.72
C LYS A 6 -14.36 -5.65 -8.50
N MET A 7 -15.58 -6.13 -8.74
CA MET A 7 -16.60 -6.27 -7.69
C MET A 7 -16.13 -7.18 -6.55
N ARG A 8 -15.27 -8.17 -6.83
CA ARG A 8 -14.80 -9.12 -5.81
C ARG A 8 -13.82 -8.51 -4.82
N LEU A 9 -12.84 -7.72 -5.27
CA LEU A 9 -11.87 -7.10 -4.36
C LEU A 9 -12.58 -6.14 -3.39
N HIS A 10 -13.40 -5.24 -3.96
CA HIS A 10 -14.16 -4.28 -3.18
C HIS A 10 -15.06 -4.97 -2.15
N MET A 11 -15.78 -6.02 -2.55
CA MET A 11 -16.61 -6.81 -1.62
C MET A 11 -15.80 -7.48 -0.52
N LEU A 12 -14.61 -8.03 -0.80
CA LEU A 12 -13.77 -8.65 0.23
C LEU A 12 -13.29 -7.62 1.24
N LEU A 13 -12.99 -6.40 0.78
CA LEU A 13 -12.57 -5.30 1.66
C LEU A 13 -13.74 -4.76 2.48
N GLU A 14 -14.95 -4.65 1.91
CA GLU A 14 -16.17 -4.34 2.66
C GLU A 14 -16.45 -5.42 3.72
N GLU A 15 -16.31 -6.69 3.39
CA GLU A 15 -16.46 -7.79 4.34
C GLU A 15 -15.40 -7.73 5.46
N PHE A 16 -14.17 -7.37 5.12
CA PHE A 16 -13.10 -7.15 6.10
C PHE A 16 -13.51 -6.05 7.09
N TRP A 17 -13.90 -4.87 6.61
CA TRP A 17 -14.29 -3.75 7.49
C TRP A 17 -15.48 -4.08 8.37
N ASN A 18 -16.48 -4.81 7.82
CA ASN A 18 -17.62 -5.29 8.60
C ASN A 18 -17.21 -6.29 9.70
N TRP A 19 -16.25 -7.17 9.42
CA TRP A 19 -15.74 -8.14 10.39
C TRP A 19 -14.88 -7.45 11.46
N PHE A 20 -14.01 -6.55 11.03
CA PHE A 20 -13.05 -5.85 11.89
C PHE A 20 -13.76 -4.83 12.80
N GLY A 21 -14.90 -4.29 12.36
CA GLY A 21 -15.76 -3.42 13.14
C GLY A 21 -15.40 -1.93 13.08
N TYR A 22 -14.62 -1.53 12.08
CA TYR A 22 -14.22 -0.15 11.84
C TYR A 22 -14.25 0.19 10.36
N THR A 23 -14.31 1.48 10.05
CA THR A 23 -14.07 1.96 8.68
C THR A 23 -12.58 2.16 8.41
N LYS A 24 -12.25 2.30 7.12
CA LYS A 24 -10.90 2.67 6.66
C LYS A 24 -10.40 3.96 7.32
N GLU A 25 -11.27 4.96 7.44
CA GLU A 25 -10.95 6.27 8.04
C GLU A 25 -10.74 6.18 9.55
N GLU A 26 -11.56 5.38 10.23
CA GLU A 26 -11.41 5.14 11.67
C GLU A 26 -10.08 4.42 11.94
N TYR A 27 -9.79 3.36 11.17
CA TYR A 27 -8.51 2.65 11.23
C TYR A 27 -7.32 3.58 11.02
N ALA A 28 -7.35 4.44 10.00
CA ALA A 28 -6.27 5.39 9.70
C ALA A 28 -5.99 6.42 10.82
N GLN A 29 -6.92 6.60 11.75
CA GLN A 29 -6.80 7.51 12.89
C GLN A 29 -6.44 6.79 14.19
N MET A 30 -6.44 5.46 14.19
CA MET A 30 -6.12 4.70 15.38
C MET A 30 -4.64 4.85 15.71
N ASN A 31 -4.36 5.25 16.93
CA ASN A 31 -3.03 5.10 17.51
C ASN A 31 -2.95 3.68 18.10
N MET A 32 -2.71 2.68 17.25
CA MET A 32 -2.77 1.28 17.65
C MET A 32 -1.53 0.93 18.49
N GLN A 33 -1.72 0.85 19.80
CA GLN A 33 -0.69 0.36 20.74
C GLN A 33 -0.57 -1.17 20.74
N PHE A 34 -1.42 -1.87 19.99
CA PHE A 34 -1.48 -3.32 19.89
C PHE A 34 -1.74 -3.73 18.44
N ASP A 35 -1.18 -4.86 18.03
CA ASP A 35 -1.53 -5.57 16.80
C ASP A 35 -3.03 -5.88 16.82
N PRO A 36 -3.82 -5.33 15.89
CA PRO A 36 -5.26 -5.50 15.90
C PRO A 36 -5.71 -6.80 15.20
N GLY A 37 -4.78 -7.58 14.63
CA GLY A 37 -5.02 -8.90 14.10
C GLY A 37 -5.77 -8.91 12.76
N GLU A 38 -5.47 -8.01 11.83
CA GLU A 38 -6.08 -7.96 10.49
C GLU A 38 -5.97 -9.31 9.77
N PHE A 39 -4.82 -9.97 9.90
CA PHE A 39 -4.54 -11.29 9.33
C PHE A 39 -5.45 -12.41 9.86
N MET A 40 -6.15 -12.18 10.97
CA MET A 40 -7.15 -13.12 11.52
C MET A 40 -8.48 -13.05 10.77
N PHE A 41 -8.65 -12.13 9.82
CA PHE A 41 -9.82 -12.10 8.95
C PHE A 41 -9.99 -13.45 8.23
N PRO A 42 -11.15 -14.12 8.33
CA PRO A 42 -11.32 -15.48 7.80
C PRO A 42 -11.04 -15.63 6.29
N LYS A 43 -11.09 -14.53 5.52
CA LYS A 43 -10.80 -14.51 4.09
C LYS A 43 -9.51 -13.75 3.75
N TRP A 44 -8.59 -13.59 4.70
CA TRP A 44 -7.31 -12.90 4.50
C TRP A 44 -6.53 -13.43 3.28
N GLU A 45 -6.34 -14.74 3.21
CA GLU A 45 -5.67 -15.39 2.06
C GLU A 45 -6.37 -15.14 0.73
N GLU A 46 -7.70 -15.06 0.73
CA GLU A 46 -8.47 -14.76 -0.48
C GLU A 46 -8.28 -13.29 -0.89
N LEU A 47 -8.24 -12.37 0.07
CA LEU A 47 -8.01 -10.95 -0.14
C LEU A 47 -6.62 -10.72 -0.75
N ILE A 48 -5.56 -11.25 -0.11
CA ILE A 48 -4.18 -11.16 -0.61
C ILE A 48 -4.07 -11.74 -2.02
N LYS A 49 -4.62 -12.94 -2.25
CA LYS A 49 -4.60 -13.57 -3.58
C LYS A 49 -5.28 -12.72 -4.66
N ASN A 50 -6.40 -12.06 -4.34
CA ASN A 50 -7.07 -11.18 -5.31
C ASN A 50 -6.20 -9.97 -5.66
N ILE A 51 -5.52 -9.38 -4.69
CA ILE A 51 -4.65 -8.22 -4.93
C ILE A 51 -3.44 -8.58 -5.79
N LYS A 52 -2.78 -9.71 -5.52
CA LYS A 52 -1.66 -10.19 -6.35
C LYS A 52 -2.04 -10.36 -7.82
N TYR A 53 -3.29 -10.76 -8.09
CA TYR A 53 -3.80 -10.77 -9.46
C TYR A 53 -3.80 -9.37 -10.08
N TYR A 54 -4.32 -8.36 -9.39
CA TYR A 54 -4.31 -6.98 -9.88
C TYR A 54 -2.91 -6.42 -10.06
N ILE A 55 -2.01 -6.68 -9.11
CA ILE A 55 -0.61 -6.25 -9.20
C ILE A 55 0.04 -6.78 -10.48
N SER A 56 -0.12 -8.08 -10.75
CA SER A 56 0.47 -8.72 -11.93
C SER A 56 -0.11 -8.22 -13.27
N GLN A 57 -1.37 -7.80 -13.29
CA GLN A 57 -2.04 -7.34 -14.52
C GLN A 57 -1.92 -5.83 -14.73
N GLY A 58 -1.78 -5.07 -13.64
CA GLY A 58 -1.97 -3.63 -13.62
C GLY A 58 -3.44 -3.22 -13.82
N THR A 59 -3.76 -1.98 -13.45
CA THR A 59 -5.07 -1.37 -13.68
C THR A 59 -4.96 0.16 -13.69
N ASP A 60 -5.88 0.82 -14.40
CA ASP A 60 -6.08 2.27 -14.38
C ASP A 60 -7.23 2.69 -13.45
N ASP A 61 -7.84 1.70 -12.79
CA ASP A 61 -9.01 1.93 -11.95
C ASP A 61 -8.58 2.47 -10.58
N GLU A 62 -8.77 3.77 -10.39
CA GLU A 62 -8.40 4.48 -9.17
C GLU A 62 -8.99 3.88 -7.89
N ASP A 63 -10.21 3.33 -7.93
CA ASP A 63 -10.82 2.70 -6.76
C ASP A 63 -10.05 1.43 -6.38
N ILE A 64 -9.62 0.66 -7.38
CA ILE A 64 -8.85 -0.58 -7.15
C ILE A 64 -7.44 -0.26 -6.67
N ILE A 65 -6.81 0.80 -7.18
CA ILE A 65 -5.51 1.26 -6.67
C ILE A 65 -5.64 1.67 -5.19
N ASP A 66 -6.74 2.35 -4.82
CA ASP A 66 -7.03 2.69 -3.43
C ASP A 66 -7.26 1.45 -2.56
N ASP A 67 -8.00 0.46 -3.04
CA ASP A 67 -8.22 -0.81 -2.36
C ASP A 67 -6.90 -1.58 -2.16
N ILE A 68 -6.00 -1.58 -3.15
CA ILE A 68 -4.67 -2.21 -3.05
C ILE A 68 -3.83 -1.52 -1.98
N LEU A 69 -3.76 -0.18 -2.00
CA LEU A 69 -3.04 0.59 -0.97
C LEU A 69 -3.63 0.36 0.42
N THR A 70 -4.96 0.23 0.50
CA THR A 70 -5.65 -0.09 1.76
C THR A 70 -5.21 -1.43 2.29
N VAL A 71 -5.18 -2.48 1.47
CA VAL A 71 -4.76 -3.80 1.95
C VAL A 71 -3.26 -3.87 2.19
N MET A 72 -2.44 -3.14 1.43
CA MET A 72 -1.02 -2.97 1.75
C MET A 72 -0.84 -2.38 3.16
N ALA A 73 -1.65 -1.38 3.54
CA ALA A 73 -1.65 -0.86 4.91
C ALA A 73 -2.05 -1.92 5.96
N LEU A 74 -3.03 -2.78 5.65
CA LEU A 74 -3.45 -3.86 6.55
C LEU A 74 -2.39 -4.98 6.66
N ASP A 75 -1.62 -5.21 5.60
CA ASP A 75 -0.56 -6.22 5.51
C ASP A 75 0.82 -5.68 5.95
N ASN A 76 0.84 -4.61 6.75
CA ASN A 76 2.06 -3.87 7.09
C ASN A 76 3.14 -4.69 7.84
N GLU A 77 2.76 -5.74 8.56
CA GLU A 77 3.72 -6.57 9.30
C GLU A 77 4.37 -7.63 8.43
N SER A 78 3.62 -8.20 7.48
CA SER A 78 4.11 -9.29 6.62
C SER A 78 4.65 -8.80 5.29
N GLU A 79 4.26 -7.59 4.85
CA GLU A 79 4.75 -6.91 3.64
C GLU A 79 4.56 -7.71 2.35
N ASN A 80 3.65 -8.70 2.33
CA ASN A 80 3.41 -9.56 1.16
C ASN A 80 2.91 -8.77 -0.05
N VAL A 81 2.11 -7.73 0.17
CA VAL A 81 1.59 -6.85 -0.89
C VAL A 81 2.69 -5.92 -1.39
N LEU A 82 3.50 -5.37 -0.49
CA LEU A 82 4.67 -4.54 -0.84
C LEU A 82 5.65 -5.33 -1.72
N ASP A 83 6.06 -6.51 -1.27
CA ASP A 83 6.97 -7.40 -2.00
C ASP A 83 6.41 -7.74 -3.38
N ASP A 84 5.12 -8.07 -3.47
CA ASP A 84 4.50 -8.43 -4.75
C ASP A 84 4.46 -7.24 -5.72
N ILE A 85 4.24 -6.01 -5.24
CA ILE A 85 4.34 -4.80 -6.07
C ILE A 85 5.77 -4.63 -6.58
N VAL A 86 6.77 -4.74 -5.70
CA VAL A 86 8.18 -4.56 -6.06
C VAL A 86 8.64 -5.61 -7.08
N GLU A 87 8.20 -6.85 -6.93
CA GLU A 87 8.63 -7.96 -7.80
C GLU A 87 7.83 -8.06 -9.10
N ASN A 88 6.51 -7.87 -9.05
CA ASN A 88 5.61 -8.32 -10.11
C ASN A 88 4.85 -7.17 -10.82
N ALA A 89 4.81 -5.96 -10.27
CA ALA A 89 4.21 -4.83 -10.98
C ALA A 89 5.06 -4.38 -12.17
N ASN A 90 4.39 -4.01 -13.27
CA ASN A 90 5.05 -3.25 -14.34
C ASN A 90 5.31 -1.79 -13.89
N ASP A 91 6.25 -1.12 -14.54
CA ASP A 91 6.69 0.22 -14.14
C ASP A 91 5.56 1.25 -14.17
N GLU A 92 4.68 1.20 -15.17
CA GLU A 92 3.55 2.12 -15.28
C GLU A 92 2.57 1.97 -14.11
N PHE A 93 2.25 0.74 -13.74
CA PHE A 93 1.36 0.47 -12.62
C PHE A 93 2.02 0.83 -11.28
N CYS A 94 3.31 0.55 -11.14
CA CYS A 94 4.08 0.95 -9.97
C CYS A 94 4.06 2.47 -9.77
N LEU A 95 4.20 3.25 -10.85
CA LEU A 95 4.13 4.71 -10.79
C LEU A 95 2.77 5.19 -10.27
N LYS A 96 1.66 4.58 -10.72
CA LYS A 96 0.31 4.93 -10.24
C LYS A 96 0.12 4.62 -8.76
N ILE A 97 0.64 3.48 -8.30
CA ILE A 97 0.65 3.11 -6.88
C ILE A 97 1.41 4.15 -6.07
N ILE A 98 2.58 4.60 -6.53
CA ILE A 98 3.38 5.64 -5.85
C ILE A 98 2.62 6.97 -5.84
N GLU A 99 2.14 7.44 -6.99
CA GLU A 99 1.45 8.73 -7.13
C GLU A 99 0.23 8.85 -6.22
N LYS A 100 -0.56 7.78 -6.10
CA LYS A 100 -1.69 7.74 -5.17
C LYS A 100 -1.24 7.50 -3.72
N GLY A 101 -0.28 6.60 -3.56
CA GLY A 101 0.19 6.10 -2.28
C GLY A 101 0.82 7.16 -1.39
N VAL A 102 1.55 8.12 -1.96
CA VAL A 102 2.21 9.19 -1.18
C VAL A 102 1.25 10.04 -0.35
N ASN A 103 -0.03 10.12 -0.75
CA ASN A 103 -1.07 10.89 -0.07
C ASN A 103 -2.17 9.99 0.53
N HIS A 104 -1.95 8.68 0.61
CA HIS A 104 -2.95 7.74 1.09
C HIS A 104 -3.26 7.96 2.57
N ILE A 105 -4.51 7.74 3.01
CA ILE A 105 -4.93 8.13 4.36
C ILE A 105 -4.24 7.33 5.48
N GLN A 106 -3.96 6.06 5.22
CA GLN A 106 -3.27 5.16 6.16
C GLN A 106 -1.76 5.34 6.05
N HIS A 107 -1.12 5.68 7.17
CA HIS A 107 0.32 5.94 7.24
C HIS A 107 1.14 4.67 6.94
N GLU A 108 0.57 3.51 7.22
CA GLU A 108 1.11 2.19 6.92
C GLU A 108 1.37 1.99 5.43
N ALA A 109 0.45 2.46 4.57
CA ALA A 109 0.66 2.45 3.13
C ALA A 109 1.74 3.46 2.73
N ARG A 110 1.74 4.66 3.32
CA ARG A 110 2.67 5.73 2.94
C ARG A 110 4.13 5.38 3.22
N TRP A 111 4.43 4.76 4.37
CA TRP A 111 5.80 4.32 4.64
C TRP A 111 6.23 3.17 3.72
N GLN A 112 5.33 2.25 3.39
CA GLN A 112 5.61 1.17 2.43
C GLN A 112 5.84 1.73 1.01
N VAL A 113 5.17 2.83 0.63
CA VAL A 113 5.43 3.53 -0.65
C VAL A 113 6.87 4.07 -0.71
N ALA A 114 7.46 4.50 0.41
CA ALA A 114 8.88 4.88 0.44
C ALA A 114 9.79 3.70 0.05
N GLU A 115 9.47 2.49 0.51
CA GLU A 115 10.22 1.27 0.15
C GLU A 115 10.03 0.91 -1.33
N ILE A 116 8.80 1.03 -1.86
CA ILE A 116 8.54 0.84 -3.30
C ILE A 116 9.44 1.79 -4.12
N ILE A 117 9.50 3.08 -3.74
CA ILE A 117 10.33 4.07 -4.43
C ILE A 117 11.81 3.69 -4.38
N LEU A 118 12.32 3.26 -3.22
CA LEU A 118 13.70 2.81 -3.05
C LEU A 118 14.05 1.64 -3.98
N HIS A 119 13.17 0.65 -4.07
CA HIS A 119 13.43 -0.58 -4.84
C HIS A 119 13.22 -0.41 -6.34
N ARG A 120 12.17 0.33 -6.74
CA ARG A 120 11.79 0.49 -8.16
C ARG A 120 12.49 1.65 -8.84
N LYS A 121 13.04 2.59 -8.06
CA LYS A 121 13.86 3.73 -8.51
C LYS A 121 13.27 4.48 -9.72
N PRO A 122 12.00 4.94 -9.65
CA PRO A 122 11.42 5.71 -10.75
C PRO A 122 12.15 7.06 -10.89
N ASP A 123 12.11 7.66 -12.09
CA ASP A 123 12.85 8.90 -12.40
C ASP A 123 12.59 10.07 -11.42
N ASN A 124 11.40 10.15 -10.84
CA ASN A 124 11.01 11.21 -9.88
C ASN A 124 11.13 10.77 -8.41
N ALA A 125 11.87 9.70 -8.10
CA ALA A 125 12.00 9.12 -6.76
C ALA A 125 12.26 10.18 -5.66
N ILE A 126 13.27 11.03 -5.86
CA ILE A 126 13.67 12.05 -4.87
C ILE A 126 12.52 13.01 -4.54
N ARG A 127 11.71 13.40 -5.54
CA ARG A 127 10.57 14.30 -5.31
C ARG A 127 9.54 13.69 -4.38
N TRP A 128 9.20 12.42 -4.58
CA TRP A 128 8.23 11.71 -3.74
C TRP A 128 8.79 11.40 -2.35
N LEU A 129 10.08 11.07 -2.24
CA LEU A 129 10.72 10.87 -0.94
C LEU A 129 10.76 12.18 -0.14
N ASP A 130 11.06 13.31 -0.78
CA ASP A 130 11.00 14.63 -0.14
C ASP A 130 9.58 14.97 0.35
N GLU A 131 8.53 14.57 -0.39
CA GLU A 131 7.13 14.74 0.03
C GLU A 131 6.82 13.90 1.28
N LEU A 132 7.23 12.63 1.31
CA LEU A 132 7.05 11.73 2.46
C LEU A 132 7.89 12.12 3.68
N MET A 133 9.05 12.76 3.49
CA MET A 133 9.84 13.32 4.60
C MET A 133 9.14 14.49 5.30
N LEU A 134 8.11 15.08 4.68
CA LEU A 134 7.28 16.13 5.26
C LEU A 134 5.96 15.59 5.83
N ASP A 135 5.79 14.27 5.93
CA ASP A 135 4.57 13.65 6.44
C ASP A 135 4.23 14.13 7.87
N LYS A 136 2.99 13.93 8.31
CA LYS A 136 2.64 14.19 9.71
C LYS A 136 3.11 13.07 10.65
N ASP A 137 3.26 11.87 10.11
CA ASP A 137 3.64 10.66 10.84
C ASP A 137 5.17 10.50 10.87
N ASP A 138 5.73 10.41 12.08
CA ASP A 138 7.19 10.35 12.25
C ASP A 138 7.80 9.05 11.71
N TYR A 139 7.04 7.95 11.69
CA TYR A 139 7.53 6.69 11.12
C TYR A 139 7.62 6.78 9.60
N VAL A 140 6.62 7.38 8.94
CA VAL A 140 6.66 7.66 7.50
C VAL A 140 7.88 8.51 7.13
N LYS A 141 8.11 9.63 7.86
CA LYS A 141 9.29 10.47 7.64
C LYS A 141 10.57 9.67 7.74
N LYS A 142 10.68 8.84 8.79
CA LYS A 142 11.90 8.08 9.06
C LYS A 142 12.19 7.05 7.97
N ARG A 143 11.15 6.38 7.45
CA ARG A 143 11.29 5.42 6.34
C ARG A 143 11.66 6.14 5.04
N ALA A 144 11.08 7.31 4.77
CA ALA A 144 11.44 8.13 3.61
C ALA A 144 12.89 8.66 3.67
N GLU A 145 13.35 9.12 4.83
CA GLU A 145 14.76 9.51 5.06
C GLU A 145 15.71 8.35 4.76
N ASN A 146 15.45 7.18 5.35
CA ASN A 146 16.29 5.99 5.15
C ASN A 146 16.31 5.57 3.67
N ALA A 147 15.16 5.59 3.00
CA ALA A 147 15.05 5.28 1.58
C ALA A 147 15.86 6.27 0.73
N LYS A 148 15.83 7.57 1.05
CA LYS A 148 16.59 8.59 0.33
C LYS A 148 18.09 8.44 0.54
N ASP A 149 18.54 8.22 1.77
CA ASP A 149 19.96 8.00 2.09
C ASP A 149 20.51 6.80 1.30
N LEU A 150 19.76 5.69 1.27
CA LEU A 150 20.14 4.49 0.49
C LEU A 150 20.06 4.68 -1.02
N TYR A 151 19.17 5.56 -1.50
CA TYR A 151 19.08 5.89 -2.91
C TYR A 151 20.36 6.59 -3.40
N ASP A 152 20.88 7.52 -2.59
CA ASP A 152 22.09 8.30 -2.89
C ASP A 152 23.37 7.47 -2.77
N GLU A 153 23.40 6.40 -1.96
CA GLU A 153 24.57 5.49 -1.84
C GLU A 153 24.80 4.59 -3.07
N VAL A 154 23.80 4.45 -3.95
CA VAL A 154 23.82 3.50 -5.08
C VAL A 154 23.95 4.23 -6.44
N LEU A 155 24.09 5.55 -6.44
CA LEU A 155 24.37 6.39 -7.62
C LEU A 155 25.85 6.77 -7.70
#